data_AF-A0A961MLA9-F1
#
_entry.id   AF-A0A961MLA9-F1
#
_cell.length_a   1.000
_cell.length_b   1.000
_cell.length_c   1.000
_cell.angle_alpha   90.00
_cell.angle_beta   90.00
_cell.angle_gamma   90.00
#
_symmetry.space_group_name_H-M   'P 1'
#
loop_
_entity.id
_entity.type
_entity.pdbx_description
1 polymer ?
#
loop_
_entity_poly.entity_id
_entity_poly.type
_entity_poly.pdbx_seq_one_letter_code
_entity_poly.pdbx_strand_id
1 'polypeptide(L)'
;NLPFLSAVMEHPRFRSGEITTAFIAEEYPEGFAGVDLPEAVLRDLAALAVAVHHAGEKRAARISGRLSHHERHVGDTWVVGMAGRSWPARVIEEGSGPVIELEDGARLTIASDHAGAFWDPVVEVAVDGRPRSVKLDRIPGGYRMRYRGADLKVSVRSARHAELAAKMPQKAPPDTS
;
A
#
# COMPACT_ATOMS: atom_id res chain seq x y z
N ASN A 1 -5.31 13.62 15.36
CA ASN A 1 -5.15 14.54 14.21
C ASN A 1 -3.86 14.32 13.41
N LEU A 2 -3.08 13.24 13.64
CA LEU A 2 -1.84 12.98 12.90
C LEU A 2 -1.93 13.07 11.36
N PRO A 3 -2.97 12.52 10.69
CA PRO A 3 -3.07 12.65 9.24
C PRO A 3 -3.34 14.10 8.78
N PHE A 4 -4.13 14.86 9.54
CA PHE A 4 -4.38 16.28 9.28
C PHE A 4 -3.11 17.12 9.41
N LEU A 5 -2.31 16.90 10.46
CA LEU A 5 -1.03 17.59 10.61
C LEU A 5 -0.08 17.28 9.44
N SER A 6 -0.03 16.02 9.00
CA SER A 6 0.78 15.64 7.83
C SER A 6 0.35 16.39 6.57
N ALA A 7 -0.97 16.50 6.34
CA ALA A 7 -1.52 17.24 5.20
C ALA A 7 -1.18 18.74 5.25
N VAL A 8 -1.31 19.37 6.42
CA VAL A 8 -0.94 20.78 6.62
C VAL A 8 0.55 21.01 6.36
N MET A 9 1.43 20.12 6.84
CA MET A 9 2.88 20.23 6.62
C MET A 9 3.26 20.10 5.14
N GLU A 10 2.45 19.42 4.32
CA GLU A 10 2.67 19.33 2.87
C GLU A 10 2.01 20.47 2.08
N HIS A 11 1.11 21.24 2.70
CA HIS A 11 0.33 22.28 2.01
C HIS A 11 1.22 23.41 1.47
N PRO A 12 1.07 23.82 0.18
CA PRO A 12 1.94 24.83 -0.44
C PRO A 12 2.00 26.15 0.33
N ARG A 13 0.85 26.69 0.76
CA ARG A 13 0.80 27.93 1.57
C ARG A 13 1.49 27.80 2.93
N PHE A 14 1.40 26.62 3.54
CA PHE A 14 2.09 26.37 4.81
C PHE A 14 3.61 26.33 4.62
N ARG A 15 4.07 25.71 3.51
CA ARG A 15 5.49 25.64 3.16
C ARG A 15 6.07 26.98 2.68
N SER A 16 5.27 27.81 2.01
CA SER A 16 5.69 29.16 1.60
C SER A 16 5.66 30.17 2.75
N GLY A 17 4.93 29.87 3.83
CA GLY A 17 4.72 30.79 4.94
C GLY A 17 3.65 31.85 4.68
N GLU A 18 2.97 31.80 3.53
CA GLU A 18 1.87 32.70 3.16
C GLU A 18 0.54 32.25 3.82
N ILE A 19 0.56 32.23 5.16
CA ILE A 19 -0.56 31.81 5.99
C ILE A 19 -1.20 33.00 6.71
N THR A 20 -2.50 32.91 6.94
CA THR A 20 -3.28 33.85 7.74
C THR A 20 -3.75 33.16 9.03
N THR A 21 -4.27 33.93 9.98
CA THR A 21 -4.96 33.33 11.15
C THR A 21 -6.23 32.56 10.75
N ALA A 22 -6.74 32.77 9.53
CA ALA A 22 -7.88 32.07 8.97
C ALA A 22 -7.50 30.87 8.09
N PHE A 23 -6.20 30.54 7.94
CA PHE A 23 -5.69 29.48 7.04
C PHE A 23 -6.49 28.16 7.11
N ILE A 24 -6.77 27.65 8.31
CA ILE A 24 -7.48 26.39 8.46
C ILE A 24 -8.93 26.49 7.96
N ALA A 25 -9.61 27.62 8.23
CA ALA A 25 -10.98 27.84 7.77
C ALA A 25 -11.06 28.07 6.26
N GLU A 26 -10.02 28.68 5.67
CA GLU A 26 -9.91 28.90 4.22
C GLU A 26 -9.62 27.61 3.45
N GLU A 27 -8.65 26.81 3.90
CA GLU A 27 -8.20 25.61 3.18
C GLU A 27 -8.99 24.34 3.53
N TYR A 28 -9.62 24.31 4.71
CA TYR A 28 -10.43 23.17 5.17
C TYR A 28 -11.82 23.62 5.67
N PRO A 29 -12.62 24.32 4.85
CA PRO A 29 -13.94 24.83 5.25
C PRO A 29 -14.92 23.71 5.65
N GLU A 30 -14.85 22.59 4.94
CA GLU A 30 -15.65 21.38 5.19
C GLU A 30 -14.93 20.37 6.12
N GLY A 31 -13.82 20.78 6.74
CA GLY A 31 -12.94 19.91 7.52
C GLY A 31 -11.99 19.07 6.65
N PHE A 32 -11.30 18.11 7.29
CA PHE A 32 -10.28 17.29 6.64
C PHE A 32 -10.88 16.03 6.02
N ALA A 33 -10.96 15.98 4.69
CA ALA A 33 -11.49 14.86 3.92
C ALA A 33 -10.46 13.76 3.57
N GLY A 34 -9.19 13.94 3.96
CA GLY A 34 -8.09 13.08 3.54
C GLY A 34 -7.16 13.76 2.53
N VAL A 35 -6.14 13.03 2.06
CA VAL A 35 -5.18 13.50 1.06
C VAL A 35 -5.16 12.53 -0.11
N ASP A 36 -5.32 13.06 -1.32
CA ASP A 36 -5.06 12.32 -2.54
C ASP A 36 -3.55 12.28 -2.81
N LEU A 37 -3.02 11.07 -2.93
CA LEU A 37 -1.60 10.87 -3.18
C LEU A 37 -1.29 10.96 -4.69
N PRO A 38 -0.15 11.56 -5.07
CA PRO A 38 0.31 11.53 -6.45
C PRO A 38 0.50 10.09 -6.96
N GLU A 39 0.32 9.88 -8.26
CA GLU A 39 0.38 8.54 -8.85
C GLU A 39 1.73 7.84 -8.61
N ALA A 40 2.84 8.58 -8.63
CA ALA A 40 4.16 8.03 -8.31
C ALA A 40 4.24 7.45 -6.89
N VAL A 41 3.57 8.08 -5.92
CA VAL A 41 3.49 7.58 -4.55
C VAL A 41 2.58 6.37 -4.47
N LEU A 42 1.45 6.38 -5.18
CA LEU A 42 0.55 5.23 -5.25
C LEU A 42 1.24 3.99 -5.83
N ARG A 43 2.08 4.16 -6.86
CA ARG A 43 2.93 3.10 -7.41
C ARG A 43 3.90 2.54 -6.36
N ASP A 44 4.55 3.40 -5.59
CA ASP A 44 5.46 2.96 -4.51
C ASP A 44 4.72 2.15 -3.44
N LEU A 45 3.53 2.61 -3.03
CA LEU A 45 2.70 1.91 -2.04
C LEU A 45 2.17 0.58 -2.60
N ALA A 46 1.84 0.51 -3.89
CA ALA A 46 1.45 -0.73 -4.55
C ALA A 46 2.57 -1.75 -4.54
N ALA A 47 3.78 -1.34 -4.91
CA ALA A 47 4.96 -2.20 -4.90
C ALA A 47 5.27 -2.71 -3.48
N LEU A 48 5.22 -1.82 -2.49
CA LEU A 48 5.40 -2.21 -1.09
C LEU A 48 4.35 -3.24 -0.63
N ALA A 49 3.07 -3.02 -0.97
CA ALA A 49 2.00 -3.94 -0.61
C ALA A 49 2.22 -5.34 -1.21
N VAL A 50 2.67 -5.42 -2.47
CA VAL A 50 3.00 -6.70 -3.13
C VAL A 50 4.17 -7.37 -2.45
N ALA A 51 5.25 -6.64 -2.15
CA ALA A 51 6.43 -7.21 -1.50
C ALA A 51 6.10 -7.80 -0.12
N VAL A 52 5.35 -7.05 0.71
CA VAL A 52 4.89 -7.50 2.03
C VAL A 52 3.95 -8.70 1.90
N HIS A 53 3.04 -8.69 0.92
CA HIS A 53 2.14 -9.80 0.65
C HIS A 53 2.89 -11.06 0.25
N HIS A 54 3.79 -10.95 -0.73
CA HIS A 54 4.54 -12.07 -1.25
C HIS A 54 5.44 -12.70 -0.17
N ALA A 55 6.12 -11.88 0.64
CA ALA A 55 6.87 -12.36 1.81
C ALA A 55 5.96 -13.08 2.83
N GLY A 56 4.77 -12.54 3.07
CA GLY A 56 3.68 -13.16 3.83
C GLY A 56 3.33 -14.57 3.33
N GLU A 57 3.02 -14.69 2.05
CA GLU A 57 2.58 -15.93 1.41
C GLU A 57 3.71 -16.98 1.37
N LYS A 58 4.95 -16.57 1.09
CA LYS A 58 6.14 -17.45 1.16
C LYS A 58 6.35 -17.98 2.57
N ARG A 59 6.19 -17.14 3.59
CA ARG A 59 6.27 -17.58 5.00
C ARG A 59 5.17 -18.59 5.32
N ALA A 60 3.92 -18.32 4.92
CA ALA A 60 2.79 -19.22 5.15
C ALA A 60 2.97 -20.58 4.47
N ALA A 61 3.58 -20.61 3.28
CA ALA A 61 3.88 -21.84 2.55
C ALA A 61 4.88 -22.77 3.27
N ARG A 62 5.60 -22.28 4.30
CA ARG A 62 6.62 -23.01 5.07
C ARG A 62 6.12 -23.53 6.43
N ILE A 63 4.82 -23.52 6.69
CA ILE A 63 4.25 -24.07 7.94
C ILE A 63 4.66 -25.54 8.16
N SER A 64 4.74 -25.99 9.41
CA SER A 64 5.03 -27.39 9.73
C SER A 64 3.83 -28.30 9.44
N GLY A 65 4.06 -29.63 9.36
CA GLY A 65 2.99 -30.63 9.16
C GLY A 65 2.43 -30.69 7.73
N ARG A 66 3.14 -30.14 6.75
CA ARG A 66 2.75 -30.18 5.33
C ARG A 66 2.97 -31.58 4.73
N LEU A 67 2.15 -31.94 3.75
CA LEU A 67 2.39 -33.09 2.88
C LEU A 67 3.74 -32.92 2.18
N SER A 68 4.62 -33.91 2.34
CA SER A 68 5.89 -33.93 1.61
C SER A 68 5.62 -34.01 0.10
N HIS A 69 6.50 -33.37 -0.68
CA HIS A 69 6.43 -33.32 -2.16
C HIS A 69 5.18 -32.66 -2.76
N HIS A 70 4.29 -32.06 -1.95
CA HIS A 70 3.10 -31.32 -2.37
C HIS A 70 3.08 -29.93 -1.72
N GLU A 71 4.21 -29.24 -1.77
CA GLU A 71 4.33 -27.93 -1.17
C GLU A 71 3.50 -26.90 -1.93
N ARG A 72 2.89 -25.97 -1.19
CA ARG A 72 2.18 -24.86 -1.79
C ARG A 72 3.15 -23.99 -2.59
N HIS A 73 2.94 -23.91 -3.90
CA HIS A 73 3.64 -22.96 -4.76
C HIS A 73 2.98 -21.58 -4.64
N VAL A 74 3.78 -20.57 -4.31
CA VAL A 74 3.34 -19.17 -4.24
C VAL A 74 3.59 -18.54 -5.60
N GLY A 75 2.54 -18.06 -6.25
CA GLY A 75 2.66 -17.35 -7.54
C GLY A 75 3.45 -16.04 -7.42
N ASP A 76 4.00 -15.61 -8.55
CA ASP A 76 4.75 -14.36 -8.71
C ASP A 76 3.86 -13.18 -9.17
N THR A 77 2.71 -13.45 -9.77
CA THR A 77 1.79 -12.41 -10.26
C THR A 77 0.68 -12.07 -9.26
N TRP A 78 0.48 -10.77 -9.04
CA TRP A 78 -0.53 -10.20 -8.16
C TRP A 78 -1.26 -9.04 -8.84
N VAL A 79 -2.45 -8.72 -8.34
CA VAL A 79 -3.22 -7.53 -8.72
C VAL A 79 -3.48 -6.73 -7.45
N VAL A 80 -2.98 -5.50 -7.44
CA VAL A 80 -3.14 -4.54 -6.35
C VAL A 80 -4.35 -3.67 -6.62
N GLY A 81 -5.37 -3.72 -5.78
CA GLY A 81 -6.52 -2.82 -5.86
C GLY A 81 -6.46 -1.74 -4.79
N MET A 82 -6.38 -0.47 -5.18
CA MET A 82 -6.55 0.68 -4.26
C MET A 82 -7.01 1.94 -5.02
N ALA A 83 -7.61 2.90 -4.30
CA ALA A 83 -8.13 4.15 -4.88
C ALA A 83 -9.03 3.94 -6.12
N GLY A 84 -9.84 2.87 -6.13
CA GLY A 84 -10.71 2.52 -7.26
C GLY A 84 -9.99 1.97 -8.49
N ARG A 85 -8.66 1.83 -8.46
CA ARG A 85 -7.83 1.32 -9.55
C ARG A 85 -7.28 -0.07 -9.22
N SER A 86 -6.94 -0.82 -10.26
CA SER A 86 -6.24 -2.10 -10.15
C SER A 86 -4.91 -2.01 -10.89
N TRP A 87 -3.84 -2.50 -10.27
CA TRP A 87 -2.49 -2.54 -10.83
C TRP A 87 -1.98 -3.98 -10.84
N PRO A 88 -1.90 -4.62 -12.01
CA PRO A 88 -1.16 -5.85 -12.17
C PRO A 88 0.32 -5.63 -11.82
N ALA A 89 0.88 -6.58 -11.09
CA ALA A 89 2.27 -6.57 -10.67
C ALA A 89 2.85 -7.98 -10.68
N ARG A 90 4.13 -8.12 -10.99
CA ARG A 90 4.90 -9.36 -10.91
C ARG A 90 6.06 -9.17 -9.93
N VAL A 91 6.30 -10.17 -9.09
CA VAL A 91 7.47 -10.22 -8.21
C VAL A 91 8.58 -10.96 -8.91
N ILE A 92 9.74 -10.33 -8.98
CA ILE A 92 10.99 -10.92 -9.48
C ILE A 92 11.94 -10.99 -8.28
N GLU A 93 12.41 -12.20 -7.97
CA GLU A 93 13.39 -12.38 -6.90
C GLU A 93 14.79 -12.21 -7.47
N GLU A 94 15.43 -11.09 -7.12
CA GLU A 94 16.83 -10.84 -7.41
C GLU A 94 17.67 -10.99 -6.14
N GLY A 95 18.97 -11.26 -6.28
CA GLY A 95 19.86 -11.51 -5.14
C GLY A 95 19.96 -10.33 -4.15
N SER A 96 19.62 -9.11 -4.59
CA SER A 96 19.61 -7.89 -3.79
C SER A 96 18.28 -7.58 -3.10
N GLY A 97 17.22 -8.35 -3.36
CA GLY A 97 15.88 -8.11 -2.80
C GLY A 97 14.76 -8.29 -3.84
N PRO A 98 13.49 -8.18 -3.42
CA PRO A 98 12.37 -8.28 -4.34
C PRO A 98 12.28 -7.05 -5.26
N VAL A 99 12.14 -7.31 -6.55
CA VAL A 99 11.82 -6.32 -7.57
C VAL A 99 10.36 -6.50 -7.99
N ILE A 100 9.60 -5.41 -7.96
CA ILE A 100 8.20 -5.40 -8.38
C ILE A 100 8.10 -4.78 -9.76
N GLU A 101 7.72 -5.59 -10.74
CA GLU A 101 7.44 -5.15 -12.11
C GLU A 101 5.95 -4.82 -12.25
N LEU A 102 5.63 -3.58 -12.62
CA LEU A 102 4.27 -3.12 -12.89
C LEU A 102 3.89 -3.34 -14.36
N GLU A 103 2.60 -3.22 -14.68
CA GLU A 103 2.06 -3.42 -16.04
C GLU A 103 2.68 -2.48 -17.10
N ASP A 104 3.10 -1.28 -16.73
CA ASP A 104 3.79 -0.32 -17.62
C ASP A 104 5.28 -0.66 -17.85
N GLY A 105 5.74 -1.80 -17.31
CA GLY A 105 7.13 -2.25 -17.38
C GLY A 105 8.05 -1.59 -16.35
N ALA A 106 7.53 -0.69 -15.51
CA ALA A 106 8.32 -0.09 -14.44
C ALA A 106 8.76 -1.14 -13.42
N ARG A 107 10.03 -1.11 -13.02
CA ARG A 107 10.61 -2.01 -12.03
C ARG A 107 10.98 -1.23 -10.78
N LEU A 108 10.41 -1.63 -9.65
CA LEU A 108 10.58 -0.98 -8.36
C LEU A 108 11.26 -1.94 -7.40
N THR A 109 12.49 -1.63 -7.01
CA THR A 109 13.24 -2.40 -6.02
C THR A 109 12.77 -2.03 -4.62
N ILE A 110 12.53 -3.02 -3.76
CA ILE A 110 12.21 -2.79 -2.35
C ILE A 110 13.40 -3.24 -1.49
N ALA A 111 14.01 -2.28 -0.79
CA ALA A 111 15.14 -2.51 0.10
C ALA A 111 14.81 -2.08 1.53
N SER A 112 15.37 -2.77 2.52
CA SER A 112 15.35 -2.36 3.92
C SER A 112 16.59 -2.88 4.62
N ASP A 113 17.15 -2.06 5.52
CA ASP A 113 18.27 -2.45 6.37
C ASP A 113 17.79 -3.31 7.56
N HIS A 114 16.48 -3.39 7.78
CA HIS A 114 15.87 -4.17 8.85
C HIS A 114 15.28 -5.48 8.30
N ALA A 115 15.86 -6.62 8.70
CA ALA A 115 15.43 -7.95 8.26
C ALA A 115 13.96 -8.29 8.60
N GLY A 116 13.36 -7.60 9.56
CA GLY A 116 11.97 -7.76 9.99
C GLY A 116 10.98 -6.74 9.41
N ALA A 117 11.41 -5.82 8.55
CA ALA A 117 10.65 -4.61 8.22
C ALA A 117 9.21 -4.86 7.73
N PHE A 118 8.96 -5.97 7.02
CA PHE A 118 7.63 -6.31 6.53
C PHE A 118 6.65 -6.82 7.59
N TRP A 119 7.12 -7.07 8.81
CA TRP A 119 6.32 -7.58 9.93
C TRP A 119 6.04 -6.53 10.99
N ASP A 120 6.68 -5.36 10.90
CA ASP A 120 6.48 -4.26 11.82
C ASP A 120 5.18 -3.49 11.50
N PRO A 121 4.54 -2.88 12.52
CA PRO A 121 3.39 -2.00 12.30
C PRO A 121 3.74 -0.76 11.47
N VAL A 122 5.00 -0.34 11.50
CA VAL A 122 5.56 0.75 10.69
C VAL A 122 6.67 0.16 9.85
N VAL A 123 6.44 0.12 8.54
CA VAL A 123 7.35 -0.47 7.56
C VAL A 123 8.24 0.63 7.01
N GLU A 124 9.53 0.54 7.30
CA GLU A 124 10.56 1.47 6.83
C GLU A 124 11.41 0.81 5.75
N VAL A 125 11.26 1.31 4.52
CA VAL A 125 11.85 0.73 3.32
C VAL A 125 12.30 1.83 2.36
N ALA A 126 13.23 1.52 1.47
CA ALA A 126 13.49 2.30 0.28
C ALA A 126 12.78 1.65 -0.92
N VAL A 127 11.95 2.42 -1.62
CA VAL A 127 11.34 2.02 -2.88
C VAL A 127 12.10 2.71 -4.00
N ASP A 128 12.87 1.95 -4.77
CA ASP A 128 13.76 2.47 -5.80
C ASP A 128 14.67 3.59 -5.25
N GLY A 129 15.33 3.31 -4.13
CA GLY A 129 16.19 4.24 -3.40
C GLY A 129 15.46 5.36 -2.62
N ARG A 130 14.15 5.54 -2.82
CA ARG A 130 13.38 6.61 -2.17
C ARG A 130 12.84 6.12 -0.83
N PRO A 131 13.21 6.73 0.31
CA PRO A 131 12.77 6.27 1.62
C PRO A 131 11.26 6.45 1.82
N ARG A 132 10.62 5.46 2.41
CA ARG A 132 9.20 5.41 2.75
C ARG A 132 9.05 4.82 4.15
N SER A 133 8.30 5.52 5.00
CA SER A 133 7.84 5.01 6.30
C SER A 133 6.31 4.94 6.23
N VAL A 134 5.77 3.72 6.22
CA VAL A 134 4.35 3.46 5.96
C VAL A 134 3.79 2.66 7.11
N LYS A 135 2.72 3.14 7.73
CA LYS A 135 2.00 2.37 8.73
C LYS A 135 1.09 1.36 8.05
N LEU A 136 1.21 0.09 8.42
CA LEU A 136 0.57 -1.03 7.75
C LEU A 136 -0.20 -1.89 8.75
N ASP A 137 -1.51 -1.96 8.58
CA ASP A 137 -2.38 -2.88 9.33
C ASP A 137 -2.94 -3.95 8.39
N ARG A 138 -2.97 -5.22 8.80
CA ARG A 138 -3.53 -6.30 7.98
C ARG A 138 -5.06 -6.22 7.97
N ILE A 139 -5.66 -6.40 6.78
CA ILE A 139 -7.10 -6.56 6.60
C ILE A 139 -7.39 -7.79 5.73
N PRO A 140 -8.62 -8.34 5.73
CA PRO A 140 -8.95 -9.42 4.82
C PRO A 140 -8.64 -9.05 3.36
N GLY A 141 -7.80 -9.85 2.70
CA GLY A 141 -7.41 -9.65 1.30
C GLY A 141 -6.42 -8.50 1.04
N GLY A 142 -5.74 -7.99 2.07
CA GLY A 142 -4.67 -7.00 1.89
C GLY A 142 -4.30 -6.23 3.16
N TYR A 143 -4.18 -4.91 3.04
CA TYR A 143 -3.64 -4.01 4.04
C TYR A 143 -4.39 -2.68 4.09
N ARG A 144 -4.47 -2.07 5.28
CA ARG A 144 -4.74 -0.65 5.45
C ARG A 144 -3.39 0.06 5.57
N MET A 145 -3.07 0.92 4.60
CA MET A 145 -1.81 1.63 4.51
C MET A 145 -2.03 3.11 4.80
N ARG A 146 -1.25 3.66 5.73
CA ARG A 146 -1.32 5.08 6.10
C ARG A 146 0.01 5.77 5.81
N TYR A 147 -0.05 6.83 5.01
CA TYR A 147 1.12 7.55 4.53
C TYR A 147 0.76 9.01 4.26
N ARG A 148 1.51 9.96 4.84
CA ARG A 148 1.37 11.41 4.57
C ARG A 148 -0.08 11.94 4.60
N GLY A 149 -0.84 11.51 5.62
CA GLY A 149 -2.24 11.92 5.76
C GLY A 149 -3.25 11.12 4.95
N ALA A 150 -2.82 10.32 3.99
CA ALA A 150 -3.67 9.37 3.29
C ALA A 150 -3.89 8.10 4.12
N ASP A 151 -5.09 7.53 3.99
CA ASP A 151 -5.52 6.28 4.61
C ASP A 151 -6.19 5.40 3.55
N LEU A 152 -5.44 4.41 3.06
CA LEU A 152 -5.81 3.63 1.89
C LEU A 152 -6.08 2.19 2.28
N LYS A 153 -7.22 1.66 1.82
CA LYS A 153 -7.44 0.21 1.77
C LYS A 153 -6.80 -0.32 0.50
N VAL A 154 -5.78 -1.14 0.68
CA VAL A 154 -5.01 -1.76 -0.39
C VAL A 154 -5.27 -3.25 -0.38
N SER A 155 -5.80 -3.77 -1.46
CA SER A 155 -6.02 -5.20 -1.64
C SER A 155 -4.94 -5.79 -2.52
N VAL A 156 -4.47 -6.99 -2.19
CA VAL A 156 -3.48 -7.73 -2.99
C VAL A 156 -4.04 -9.12 -3.23
N ARG A 157 -4.29 -9.46 -4.50
CA ARG A 157 -4.97 -10.69 -4.90
C ARG A 157 -4.23 -11.37 -6.04
N SER A 158 -4.42 -12.68 -6.20
CA SER A 158 -4.05 -13.34 -7.46
C SER A 158 -4.97 -12.86 -8.59
N ALA A 159 -4.55 -13.03 -9.84
CA ALA A 159 -5.34 -12.62 -11.01
C ALA A 159 -6.77 -13.19 -10.96
N ARG A 160 -6.93 -14.48 -10.66
CA ARG A 160 -8.25 -15.11 -10.54
C ARG A 160 -9.07 -14.56 -9.38
N HIS A 161 -8.45 -14.32 -8.22
CA HIS A 161 -9.15 -13.72 -7.09
C HIS A 161 -9.60 -12.28 -7.38
N ALA A 162 -8.80 -11.50 -8.12
CA ALA A 162 -9.17 -10.15 -8.54
C ALA A 162 -10.35 -10.16 -9.52
N GLU A 163 -10.34 -11.05 -10.52
CA GLU A 163 -11.44 -11.23 -11.47
C GLU A 163 -12.76 -11.57 -10.76
N LEU A 164 -12.72 -12.45 -9.77
CA LEU A 164 -13.89 -12.83 -8.98
C LEU A 164 -14.34 -11.72 -8.04
N ALA A 165 -13.40 -11.00 -7.41
CA ALA A 165 -13.70 -9.88 -6.54
C ALA A 165 -14.38 -8.72 -7.30
N ALA A 166 -14.05 -8.51 -8.57
CA ALA A 166 -14.69 -7.51 -9.42
C ALA A 166 -16.19 -7.78 -9.65
N LYS A 167 -16.66 -9.01 -9.44
CA LYS A 167 -18.07 -9.40 -9.54
C LYS A 167 -18.82 -9.23 -8.22
N MET A 168 -18.15 -8.82 -7.15
CA MET A 168 -18.81 -8.61 -5.85
C MET A 168 -19.62 -7.31 -5.87
N PRO A 169 -20.87 -7.31 -5.39
CA PRO A 169 -21.66 -6.10 -5.27
C PRO A 169 -20.96 -5.05 -4.41
N GLN A 170 -21.06 -3.78 -4.80
CA GLN A 170 -20.64 -2.69 -3.92
C GLN A 170 -21.52 -2.69 -2.68
N LYS A 171 -20.90 -2.70 -1.50
CA LYS A 171 -21.63 -2.64 -0.24
C LYS A 171 -22.28 -1.26 -0.14
N ALA A 172 -23.61 -1.21 -0.11
CA ALA A 172 -24.32 0.03 0.17
C ALA A 172 -23.87 0.58 1.54
N PRO A 173 -23.80 1.91 1.70
CA PRO A 173 -23.55 2.50 3.02
C PRO A 173 -24.57 1.96 4.03
N PRO A 174 -24.18 1.79 5.31
CA PRO A 174 -25.13 1.40 6.35
C PRO A 174 -26.31 2.37 6.36
N ASP A 175 -27.53 1.85 6.36
CA ASP A 175 -28.73 2.66 6.53
C ASP A 175 -28.69 3.27 7.94
N THR A 176 -28.46 4.58 8.01
CA THR A 176 -28.53 5.36 9.24
C THR A 176 -29.88 6.07 9.27
N SER A 177 -30.91 5.32 9.68
CA SER A 177 -32.23 5.84 10.05
C SER A 177 -32.41 5.84 11.56
#